data_AF-A0A932VVS8-F1
#
_entry.id   AF-A0A932VVS8-F1
#
_cell.length_a   1.000
_cell.length_b   1.000
_cell.length_c   1.000
_cell.angle_alpha   90.00
_cell.angle_beta   90.00
_cell.angle_gamma   90.00
#
_symmetry.space_group_name_H-M   'P 1'
#
loop_
_entity.id
_entity.type
_entity.pdbx_description
1 polymer ?
#
loop_
_entity_poly.entity_id
_entity_poly.type
_entity_poly.pdbx_seq_one_letter_code
_entity_poly.pdbx_strand_id
1 'polypeptide(L)'
;MKLLRSRRELAALAALLLILFLFRPGVYRLHYRIAGSIGSALGRKVAIDNVRVHLLPRPGFDLEGLVISDDPAFSAEPMIRAQDVSAAIRFRSLLRGRLEIATLSASEPSINLVRNEQGRWNLASLLERSAHIPAAPTAKPASERRPAFPYLEATHARINFKLGQEKKSWALTDADVALWQDSENSWGARMKAQPVRTDFNLTDTGLIQLNATWQRASSLAETPVQVALQWQKGQLGQITKLFSGRDRGWRGSVSIGASLSGTPKALLVKSQVQIEDFHRYDILGAGNVRLSTVCSGRYNTVDRTLEDLACESPV
;
A
#
# COMPACT_ATOMS: atom_id res chain seq x y z
N MET A 1 31.55 33.49 -11.44
CA MET A 1 30.54 32.48 -11.80
C MET A 1 29.48 33.17 -12.65
N LYS A 2 29.29 32.74 -13.91
CA LYS A 2 28.56 33.49 -14.95
C LYS A 2 27.05 33.54 -14.62
N LEU A 3 26.60 34.68 -14.07
CA LEU A 3 25.18 34.99 -13.94
C LEU A 3 24.57 35.17 -15.34
N LEU A 4 23.52 34.39 -15.59
CA LEU A 4 22.66 34.41 -16.77
C LEU A 4 22.26 35.84 -17.15
N ARG A 5 22.70 36.29 -18.33
CA ARG A 5 22.48 37.66 -18.83
C ARG A 5 22.05 37.65 -20.29
N SER A 6 20.94 36.96 -20.59
CA SER A 6 20.19 37.16 -21.82
C SER A 6 18.85 37.79 -21.48
N ARG A 7 18.52 38.94 -22.09
CA ARG A 7 17.23 39.63 -21.93
C ARG A 7 16.02 38.71 -22.15
N ARG A 8 16.20 37.63 -22.94
CA ARG A 8 15.19 36.60 -23.20
C ARG A 8 14.88 35.73 -21.98
N GLU A 9 15.87 35.43 -21.15
CA GLU A 9 15.69 34.63 -19.93
C GLU A 9 14.98 35.44 -18.84
N LEU A 10 15.33 36.72 -18.71
CA LEU A 10 14.60 37.66 -17.85
C LEU A 10 13.16 37.86 -18.32
N ALA A 11 12.93 37.97 -19.63
CA ALA A 11 11.58 38.10 -20.18
C ALA A 11 10.75 36.82 -19.99
N ALA A 12 11.37 35.64 -20.15
CA ALA A 12 10.70 34.36 -19.90
C ALA A 12 10.37 34.19 -18.40
N LEU A 13 11.29 34.57 -17.51
CA LEU A 13 11.07 34.54 -16.07
C LEU A 13 9.95 35.52 -15.65
N ALA A 14 9.97 36.74 -16.21
CA ALA A 14 8.95 37.74 -15.95
C ALA A 14 7.58 37.33 -16.50
N ALA A 15 7.52 36.74 -17.69
CA ALA A 15 6.29 36.20 -18.28
C ALA A 15 5.74 35.03 -17.46
N LEU A 16 6.61 34.13 -16.97
CA LEU A 16 6.22 33.04 -16.09
C LEU A 16 5.66 33.56 -14.76
N LEU A 17 6.33 34.53 -14.15
CA LEU A 17 5.86 35.19 -12.92
C LEU A 17 4.54 35.93 -13.15
N LEU A 18 4.38 36.60 -14.30
CA LEU A 18 3.15 37.30 -14.67
C LEU A 18 2.00 36.31 -14.91
N ILE A 19 2.26 35.18 -15.55
CA ILE A 19 1.28 34.10 -15.73
C ILE A 19 0.91 33.50 -14.37
N LEU A 20 1.87 33.23 -13.50
CA LEU A 20 1.61 32.74 -12.13
C LEU A 20 0.83 33.76 -11.28
N PHE A 21 1.06 35.05 -11.49
CA PHE A 21 0.39 36.14 -10.80
C PHE A 21 -1.05 36.36 -11.31
N LEU A 22 -1.24 36.37 -12.64
CA LEU A 22 -2.55 36.57 -13.28
C LEU A 22 -3.43 35.33 -13.23
N PHE A 23 -2.84 34.13 -13.36
CA PHE A 23 -3.50 32.85 -13.15
C PHE A 23 -3.33 32.37 -11.71
N ARG A 24 -3.45 33.26 -10.71
CA ARG A 24 -3.70 32.81 -9.33
C ARG A 24 -5.00 32.02 -9.39
N PRO A 25 -4.98 30.67 -9.42
CA PRO A 25 -6.20 29.92 -9.54
C PRO A 25 -6.95 30.25 -8.26
N GLY A 26 -8.23 30.65 -8.35
CA GLY A 26 -9.03 30.78 -7.14
C GLY A 26 -8.82 29.50 -6.34
N VAL A 27 -8.21 29.61 -5.16
CA VAL A 27 -7.62 28.47 -4.41
C VAL A 27 -8.67 27.37 -4.22
N TYR A 28 -9.93 27.78 -4.08
CA TYR A 28 -11.13 26.94 -4.07
C TYR A 28 -11.34 26.08 -5.34
N ARG A 29 -11.16 26.63 -6.55
CA ARG A 29 -11.29 25.84 -7.80
C ARG A 29 -10.16 24.82 -7.96
N LEU A 30 -8.97 25.13 -7.45
CA LEU A 30 -7.82 24.23 -7.48
C LEU A 30 -8.05 23.03 -6.55
N HIS A 31 -8.56 23.30 -5.35
CA HIS A 31 -8.95 22.30 -4.36
C HIS A 31 -9.89 21.23 -4.94
N TYR A 32 -11.02 21.63 -5.52
CA TYR A 32 -11.98 20.67 -6.11
C TYR A 32 -11.39 19.89 -7.28
N ARG A 33 -10.50 20.49 -8.08
CA ARG A 33 -9.84 19.79 -9.20
C ARG A 33 -8.86 18.73 -8.72
N ILE A 34 -8.06 19.02 -7.69
CA ILE A 34 -7.11 18.06 -7.12
C ILE A 34 -7.87 16.92 -6.43
N ALA A 35 -8.85 17.25 -5.59
CA ALA A 35 -9.68 16.24 -4.92
C ALA A 35 -10.41 15.35 -5.95
N GLY A 36 -10.96 15.94 -7.02
CA GLY A 36 -11.57 15.19 -8.11
C GLY A 36 -10.58 14.32 -8.89
N SER A 37 -9.36 14.82 -9.15
CA SER A 37 -8.31 14.04 -9.83
C SER A 37 -7.86 12.83 -8.99
N ILE A 38 -7.62 13.02 -7.69
CA ILE A 38 -7.26 11.93 -6.78
C ILE A 38 -8.44 10.96 -6.63
N GLY A 39 -9.65 11.50 -6.43
CA GLY A 39 -10.85 10.68 -6.23
C GLY A 39 -11.23 9.83 -7.44
N SER A 40 -11.07 10.36 -8.65
CA SER A 40 -11.28 9.60 -9.89
C SER A 40 -10.21 8.52 -10.13
N ALA A 41 -8.96 8.79 -9.77
CA ALA A 41 -7.88 7.81 -9.86
C ALA A 41 -8.07 6.66 -8.85
N LEU A 42 -8.46 6.98 -7.61
CA LEU A 42 -8.66 6.00 -6.54
C LEU A 42 -10.06 5.37 -6.54
N GLY A 43 -11.02 5.96 -7.25
CA GLY A 43 -12.43 5.55 -7.22
C GLY A 43 -13.12 5.82 -5.88
N ARG A 44 -12.66 6.82 -5.12
CA ARG A 44 -13.15 7.12 -3.76
C ARG A 44 -13.36 8.61 -3.56
N LYS A 45 -14.25 8.98 -2.63
CA LYS A 45 -14.46 10.39 -2.26
C LYS A 45 -13.25 10.89 -1.48
N VAL A 46 -12.72 12.03 -1.90
CA VAL A 46 -11.55 12.68 -1.30
C VAL A 46 -11.98 14.04 -0.77
N ALA A 47 -11.61 14.31 0.48
CA ALA A 47 -11.65 15.64 1.07
C ALA A 47 -10.22 16.06 1.41
N ILE A 48 -9.97 17.36 1.27
CA ILE A 48 -8.70 18.02 1.55
C ILE A 48 -9.07 19.27 2.35
N ASP A 49 -8.25 19.71 3.31
CA ASP A 49 -8.55 20.93 4.05
C ASP A 49 -7.86 22.14 3.40
N ASN A 50 -6.58 22.00 3.06
CA ASN A 50 -5.79 23.07 2.46
C ASN A 50 -4.89 22.56 1.32
N VAL A 51 -4.56 23.44 0.39
CA VAL A 51 -3.70 23.14 -0.77
C VAL A 51 -2.69 24.27 -0.93
N ARG A 52 -1.40 23.93 -0.86
CA ARG A 52 -0.29 24.82 -1.19
C ARG A 52 0.38 24.36 -2.48
N VAL A 53 0.77 25.30 -3.32
CA VAL A 53 1.48 25.01 -4.56
C VAL A 53 2.96 25.23 -4.32
N HIS A 54 3.80 24.29 -4.74
CA HIS A 54 5.25 24.49 -4.77
C HIS A 54 5.78 24.20 -6.19
N LEU A 55 6.73 25.01 -6.66
CA LEU A 55 7.30 24.88 -8.01
C LEU A 55 8.65 24.16 -8.05
N LEU A 56 9.39 24.17 -6.93
CA LEU A 56 10.74 23.62 -6.83
C LEU A 56 10.83 22.61 -5.67
N PRO A 57 11.65 21.55 -5.78
CA PRO A 57 12.47 21.15 -6.94
C PRO A 57 11.66 20.52 -8.09
N ARG A 58 10.43 20.08 -7.84
CA ARG A 58 9.47 19.62 -8.86
C ARG A 58 8.11 20.29 -8.63
N PRO A 59 7.38 20.69 -9.69
CA PRO A 59 6.04 21.24 -9.54
C PRO A 59 5.06 20.26 -8.91
N GLY A 60 4.40 20.69 -7.85
CA GLY A 60 3.50 19.85 -7.06
C GLY A 60 2.58 20.66 -6.15
N PHE A 61 1.84 19.92 -5.34
CA PHE A 61 0.96 20.45 -4.32
C PHE A 61 1.25 19.77 -2.99
N ASP A 62 1.29 20.57 -1.92
CA ASP A 62 1.23 20.06 -0.56
C ASP A 62 -0.21 20.19 -0.09
N LEU A 63 -0.80 19.06 0.28
CA LEU A 63 -2.17 18.93 0.74
C LEU A 63 -2.15 18.73 2.25
N GLU A 64 -2.94 19.53 2.96
CA GLU A 64 -3.13 19.35 4.41
C GLU A 64 -4.50 18.73 4.67
N GLY A 65 -4.58 17.81 5.63
CA GLY A 65 -5.83 17.19 6.06
C GLY A 65 -6.49 16.31 5.00
N LEU A 66 -5.72 15.50 4.28
CA LEU A 66 -6.27 14.57 3.28
C LEU A 66 -7.09 13.48 3.97
N VAL A 67 -8.34 13.35 3.56
CA VAL A 67 -9.25 12.28 4.00
C VAL A 67 -9.82 11.55 2.78
N ILE A 68 -9.52 10.26 2.68
CA ILE A 68 -10.09 9.36 1.68
C ILE A 68 -11.18 8.53 2.35
N SER A 69 -12.41 8.75 1.93
CA SER A 69 -13.57 8.05 2.49
C SER A 69 -13.56 6.57 2.10
N ASP A 70 -14.01 5.72 3.01
CA ASP A 70 -14.32 4.33 2.65
C ASP A 70 -15.71 4.23 1.99
N ASP A 71 -16.01 3.06 1.44
CA ASP A 71 -17.35 2.73 1.00
C ASP A 71 -18.22 2.43 2.23
N PRO A 72 -19.40 3.05 2.38
CA PRO A 72 -20.32 2.81 3.50
C PRO A 72 -20.66 1.34 3.74
N ALA A 73 -20.56 0.48 2.71
CA ALA A 73 -20.75 -0.96 2.84
C ALA A 73 -19.67 -1.66 3.70
N PHE A 74 -18.52 -1.01 3.92
CA PHE A 74 -17.43 -1.53 4.76
C PHE A 74 -17.39 -0.81 6.11
N SER A 75 -17.31 0.52 6.12
CA SER A 75 -17.08 1.30 7.34
C SER A 75 -17.53 2.75 7.18
N ALA A 76 -18.04 3.34 8.26
CA ALA A 76 -18.31 4.78 8.36
C ALA A 76 -17.05 5.62 8.61
N GLU A 77 -15.97 5.01 9.11
CA GLU A 77 -14.67 5.67 9.24
C GLU A 77 -13.96 5.78 7.89
N PRO A 78 -13.13 6.83 7.69
CA PRO A 78 -12.34 6.97 6.47
C PRO A 78 -11.32 5.83 6.32
N MET A 79 -11.05 5.47 5.07
CA MET A 79 -10.06 4.45 4.71
C MET A 79 -8.64 4.97 4.95
N ILE A 80 -8.36 6.24 4.59
CA ILE A 80 -7.05 6.86 4.77
C ILE A 80 -7.26 8.27 5.33
N ARG A 81 -6.49 8.63 6.35
CA ARG A 81 -6.36 9.98 6.87
C ARG A 81 -4.88 10.33 6.97
N ALA A 82 -4.49 11.48 6.41
CA ALA A 82 -3.12 11.97 6.44
C ALA A 82 -3.12 13.47 6.67
N GLN A 83 -2.23 13.96 7.55
CA GLN A 83 -2.10 15.40 7.75
C GLN A 83 -1.27 16.04 6.64
N ASP A 84 -0.13 15.46 6.30
CA ASP A 84 0.77 16.01 5.29
C ASP A 84 0.87 15.06 4.09
N VAL A 85 0.48 15.57 2.92
CA VAL A 85 0.55 14.81 1.67
C VAL A 85 1.15 15.67 0.56
N SER A 86 2.19 15.16 -0.10
CA SER A 86 2.76 15.80 -1.28
C SER A 86 2.26 15.11 -2.56
N ALA A 87 1.75 15.89 -3.49
CA ALA A 87 1.19 15.45 -4.76
C ALA A 87 1.98 16.06 -5.93
N ALA A 88 2.81 15.25 -6.60
CA ALA A 88 3.58 15.71 -7.75
C ALA A 88 2.75 15.66 -9.04
N ILE A 89 2.89 16.68 -9.89
CA ILE A 89 2.14 16.77 -11.15
C ILE A 89 2.86 16.04 -12.27
N ARG A 90 2.10 15.39 -13.15
CA ARG A 90 2.63 14.82 -14.40
C ARG A 90 2.89 15.93 -15.42
N PHE A 91 4.15 16.36 -15.53
CA PHE A 91 4.55 17.45 -16.44
C PHE A 91 4.07 17.28 -17.89
N ARG A 92 4.17 16.05 -18.45
CA ARG A 92 3.70 15.74 -19.81
C ARG A 92 2.20 15.97 -20.00
N SER A 93 1.40 15.75 -18.95
CA SER A 93 -0.05 15.97 -18.99
C SER A 93 -0.39 17.45 -18.80
N LEU A 94 0.40 18.16 -18.00
CA LEU A 94 0.29 19.60 -17.81
C LEU A 94 0.51 20.37 -19.12
N LEU A 95 1.52 19.97 -19.93
CA LEU A 95 1.76 20.53 -21.27
C LEU A 95 0.58 20.33 -22.23
N ARG A 96 -0.29 19.36 -21.96
CA ARG A 96 -1.52 19.08 -22.72
C ARG A 96 -2.76 19.70 -22.07
N GLY A 97 -2.58 20.60 -21.10
CA GLY A 97 -3.66 21.28 -20.38
C GLY A 97 -4.42 20.41 -19.38
N ARG A 98 -3.87 19.26 -18.97
CA ARG A 98 -4.51 18.32 -18.04
C ARG A 98 -3.76 18.22 -16.72
N LEU A 99 -4.48 18.39 -15.63
CA LEU A 99 -3.95 18.17 -14.29
C LEU A 99 -4.07 16.69 -13.94
N GLU A 100 -2.95 15.99 -13.92
CA GLU A 100 -2.87 14.59 -13.52
C GLU A 100 -1.79 14.42 -12.45
N ILE A 101 -2.12 13.69 -11.39
CA ILE A 101 -1.18 13.37 -10.31
C ILE A 101 -0.25 12.24 -10.79
N ALA A 102 1.06 12.48 -10.69
CA ALA A 102 2.08 11.48 -11.00
C ALA A 102 2.47 10.67 -9.76
N THR A 103 2.62 11.36 -8.62
CA THR A 103 3.02 10.75 -7.35
C THR A 103 2.18 11.36 -6.24
N LEU A 104 1.71 10.54 -5.32
CA LEU A 104 1.05 10.94 -4.08
C LEU A 104 1.81 10.30 -2.93
N SER A 105 2.45 11.12 -2.09
CA SER A 105 3.25 10.67 -0.95
C SER A 105 2.67 11.23 0.33
N ALA A 106 2.28 10.37 1.28
CA ALA A 106 1.71 10.75 2.56
C ALA A 106 2.67 10.42 3.70
N SER A 107 2.88 11.36 4.62
CA SER A 107 3.67 11.15 5.83
C SER A 107 2.74 10.80 7.00
N GLU A 108 3.10 9.76 7.75
CA GLU A 108 2.38 9.27 8.92
C GLU A 108 0.86 9.06 8.72
N PRO A 109 0.39 8.49 7.58
CA PRO A 109 -1.04 8.31 7.38
C PRO A 109 -1.59 7.19 8.27
N SER A 110 -2.82 7.38 8.74
CA SER A 110 -3.62 6.32 9.36
C SER A 110 -4.47 5.64 8.28
N ILE A 111 -4.21 4.36 8.04
CA ILE A 111 -4.91 3.51 7.07
C ILE A 111 -5.78 2.52 7.82
N ASN A 112 -7.03 2.35 7.39
CA ASN A 112 -7.97 1.37 7.93
C ASN A 112 -8.25 0.30 6.87
N LEU A 113 -7.82 -0.93 7.14
CA LEU A 113 -8.15 -2.10 6.34
C LEU A 113 -9.32 -2.83 6.97
N VAL A 114 -10.41 -2.93 6.21
CA VAL A 114 -11.67 -3.49 6.69
C VAL A 114 -12.00 -4.73 5.87
N ARG A 115 -12.21 -5.85 6.56
CA ARG A 115 -12.79 -7.05 5.96
C ARG A 115 -14.25 -7.14 6.36
N ASN A 116 -15.15 -7.12 5.39
CA ASN A 116 -16.58 -7.24 5.65
C ASN A 116 -16.98 -8.70 5.96
N GLU A 117 -18.23 -8.91 6.35
CA GLU A 117 -18.78 -10.24 6.70
C GLU A 117 -18.77 -11.23 5.53
N GLN A 118 -18.84 -10.73 4.30
CA GLN A 118 -18.74 -11.53 3.08
C GLN A 118 -17.28 -11.98 2.80
N GLY A 119 -16.33 -11.51 3.60
CA GLY A 119 -14.91 -11.83 3.50
C GLY A 119 -14.13 -10.97 2.51
N ARG A 120 -14.75 -9.92 1.95
CA ARG A 120 -14.12 -8.97 1.01
C ARG A 120 -13.38 -7.87 1.78
N TRP A 121 -12.24 -7.44 1.26
CA TRP A 121 -11.48 -6.32 1.81
C TRP A 121 -11.83 -5.01 1.10
N ASN A 122 -11.85 -3.89 1.82
CA ASN A 122 -12.06 -2.57 1.23
C ASN A 122 -11.00 -2.20 0.17
N LEU A 123 -9.78 -2.71 0.28
CA LEU A 123 -8.73 -2.54 -0.73
C LEU A 123 -9.02 -3.28 -2.06
N ALA A 124 -9.93 -4.26 -2.06
CA ALA A 124 -10.23 -5.08 -3.24
C ALA A 124 -10.78 -4.23 -4.40
N SER A 125 -11.58 -3.19 -4.12
CA SER A 125 -12.10 -2.29 -5.16
C SER A 125 -11.00 -1.48 -5.87
N LEU A 126 -9.90 -1.16 -5.15
CA LEU A 126 -8.73 -0.53 -5.74
C LEU A 126 -7.99 -1.50 -6.67
N LEU A 127 -7.85 -2.75 -6.24
CA LEU A 127 -7.25 -3.83 -7.04
C LEU A 127 -8.09 -4.18 -8.25
N GLU A 128 -9.40 -4.34 -8.11
CA GLU A 128 -10.35 -4.56 -9.20
C GLU A 128 -10.29 -3.43 -10.21
N ARG A 129 -10.24 -2.17 -9.77
CA ARG A 129 -10.05 -1.04 -10.68
C ARG A 129 -8.73 -1.17 -11.42
N SER A 130 -7.63 -1.55 -10.78
CA SER A 130 -6.36 -1.76 -11.47
C SER A 130 -6.45 -2.90 -12.50
N ALA A 131 -6.98 -4.05 -12.09
CA ALA A 131 -7.08 -5.29 -12.85
C ALA A 131 -8.16 -5.27 -13.95
N HIS A 132 -9.18 -4.40 -13.86
CA HIS A 132 -10.33 -4.39 -14.78
C HIS A 132 -10.54 -3.08 -15.53
N ILE A 133 -9.58 -2.16 -15.60
CA ILE A 133 -9.69 -1.06 -16.58
C ILE A 133 -9.78 -1.69 -17.98
N PRO A 134 -10.95 -1.70 -18.65
CA PRO A 134 -11.12 -2.47 -19.86
C PRO A 134 -10.31 -1.81 -20.97
N ALA A 135 -9.46 -2.56 -21.68
CA ALA A 135 -9.13 -2.18 -23.05
C ALA A 135 -10.43 -2.34 -23.86
N ALA A 136 -11.11 -1.24 -24.15
CA ALA A 136 -12.27 -1.28 -25.04
C ALA A 136 -11.94 -2.05 -26.35
N PRO A 137 -12.93 -2.75 -26.95
CA PRO A 137 -12.72 -3.50 -28.18
C PRO A 137 -12.12 -2.58 -29.26
N THR A 138 -11.08 -3.08 -29.92
CA THR A 138 -10.32 -2.42 -30.98
C THR A 138 -11.22 -2.04 -32.16
N ALA A 139 -11.83 -0.85 -32.12
CA ALA A 139 -12.44 -0.20 -33.27
C ALA A 139 -12.44 1.35 -33.19
N LYS A 140 -11.82 1.94 -32.16
CA LYS A 140 -11.53 3.37 -32.11
C LYS A 140 -10.03 3.59 -31.99
N PRO A 141 -9.45 4.57 -32.72
CA PRO A 141 -8.02 4.87 -32.64
C PRO A 141 -7.62 5.13 -31.19
N ALA A 142 -6.39 4.74 -30.83
CA ALA A 142 -5.77 4.77 -29.51
C ALA A 142 -5.65 6.19 -28.89
N SER A 143 -6.79 6.86 -28.70
CA SER A 143 -6.89 8.26 -28.25
C SER A 143 -7.96 8.45 -27.16
N GLU A 144 -8.58 7.38 -26.65
CA GLU A 144 -9.22 7.46 -25.32
C GLU A 144 -8.14 7.34 -24.24
N ARG A 145 -7.42 8.47 -24.08
CA ARG A 145 -6.33 8.73 -23.16
C ARG A 145 -6.80 8.54 -21.71
N ARG A 146 -6.53 7.36 -21.14
CA ARG A 146 -6.85 7.04 -19.75
C ARG A 146 -5.90 7.75 -18.78
N PRO A 147 -6.37 8.18 -17.59
CA PRO A 147 -5.49 8.66 -16.53
C PRO A 147 -4.54 7.53 -16.14
N ALA A 148 -3.24 7.79 -16.18
CA ALA A 148 -2.24 6.85 -15.67
C ALA A 148 -2.37 6.75 -14.15
N PHE A 149 -2.27 5.54 -13.60
CA PHE A 149 -2.33 5.34 -12.15
C PHE A 149 -1.13 6.06 -11.49
N PRO A 150 -1.34 6.86 -10.43
CA PRO A 150 -0.26 7.56 -9.75
C PRO A 150 0.61 6.59 -8.94
N TYR A 151 1.90 6.92 -8.76
CA TYR A 151 2.72 6.28 -7.73
C TYR A 151 2.19 6.68 -6.36
N LEU A 152 1.70 5.74 -5.58
CA LEU A 152 1.22 5.98 -4.23
C LEU A 152 2.29 5.56 -3.23
N GLU A 153 2.59 6.42 -2.28
CA GLU A 153 3.55 6.17 -1.21
C GLU A 153 2.99 6.65 0.12
N ALA A 154 3.26 5.86 1.16
CA ALA A 154 2.95 6.18 2.53
C ALA A 154 4.16 5.80 3.39
N THR A 155 4.74 6.75 4.11
CA THR A 155 5.87 6.53 5.01
C THR A 155 5.42 6.67 6.45
N HIS A 156 6.02 5.89 7.36
CA HIS A 156 5.66 5.88 8.78
C HIS A 156 4.15 5.65 9.03
N ALA A 157 3.48 4.92 8.15
CA ALA A 157 2.04 4.74 8.22
C ALA A 157 1.64 3.83 9.38
N ARG A 158 0.42 4.05 9.87
CA ARG A 158 -0.24 3.15 10.81
C ARG A 158 -1.41 2.46 10.12
N ILE A 159 -1.31 1.15 9.96
CA ILE A 159 -2.36 0.32 9.36
C ILE A 159 -3.15 -0.37 10.47
N ASN A 160 -4.43 -0.05 10.59
CA ASN A 160 -5.34 -0.69 11.52
C ASN A 160 -6.20 -1.72 10.80
N PHE A 161 -6.58 -2.79 11.49
CA PHE A 161 -7.45 -3.83 10.95
C PHE A 161 -8.83 -3.81 11.62
N LYS A 162 -9.88 -3.96 10.81
CA LYS A 162 -11.27 -4.14 11.28
C LYS A 162 -11.87 -5.39 10.63
N LEU A 163 -12.57 -6.20 11.44
CA LEU A 163 -13.39 -7.32 10.96
C LEU A 163 -14.85 -6.93 11.18
N GLY A 164 -15.61 -6.74 10.10
CA GLY A 164 -16.90 -6.08 10.14
C GLY A 164 -16.78 -4.67 10.72
N GLN A 165 -17.57 -4.36 11.74
CA GLN A 165 -17.50 -3.09 12.48
C GLN A 165 -16.48 -3.10 13.63
N GLU A 166 -15.94 -4.28 13.99
CA GLU A 166 -15.07 -4.43 15.14
C GLU A 166 -13.62 -4.09 14.79
N LYS A 167 -13.06 -3.08 15.45
CA LYS A 167 -11.64 -2.74 15.36
C LYS A 167 -10.82 -3.74 16.15
N LYS A 168 -9.84 -4.37 15.50
CA LYS A 168 -8.94 -5.33 16.15
C LYS A 168 -7.80 -4.60 16.85
N SER A 169 -7.27 -5.23 17.89
CA SER A 169 -6.11 -4.71 18.63
C SER A 169 -4.80 -4.84 17.85
N TRP A 170 -4.77 -5.61 16.76
CA TRP A 170 -3.62 -5.70 15.87
C TRP A 170 -3.52 -4.48 14.95
N ALA A 171 -2.30 -3.99 14.77
CA ALA A 171 -1.97 -2.96 13.80
C ALA A 171 -0.56 -3.19 13.24
N LEU A 172 -0.27 -2.56 12.10
CA LEU A 172 1.10 -2.38 11.64
C LEU A 172 1.50 -0.91 11.86
N THR A 173 2.66 -0.68 12.45
CA THR A 173 3.24 0.66 12.66
C THR A 173 4.54 0.80 11.89
N ASP A 174 4.99 2.05 11.75
CA ASP A 174 6.17 2.41 10.96
C ASP A 174 6.13 1.77 9.58
N ALA A 175 4.95 1.78 8.97
CA ALA A 175 4.70 1.09 7.73
C ALA A 175 5.12 1.98 6.54
N ASP A 176 6.11 1.51 5.80
CA ASP A 176 6.49 2.05 4.50
C ASP A 176 5.79 1.25 3.42
N VAL A 177 4.80 1.86 2.77
CA VAL A 177 3.97 1.24 1.75
C VAL A 177 4.12 1.99 0.44
N ALA A 178 4.27 1.27 -0.66
CA ALA A 178 4.13 1.85 -1.99
C ALA A 178 3.33 0.96 -2.93
N LEU A 179 2.58 1.61 -3.82
CA LEU A 179 1.78 0.98 -4.87
C LEU A 179 2.01 1.75 -6.17
N TRP A 180 2.41 1.06 -7.22
CA TRP A 180 2.71 1.67 -8.50
C TRP A 180 2.25 0.82 -9.67
N GLN A 181 2.08 1.50 -10.81
CA GLN A 181 1.88 0.85 -12.09
C GLN A 181 3.25 0.74 -12.78
N ASP A 182 3.71 -0.49 -12.98
CA ASP A 182 5.03 -0.80 -13.55
C ASP A 182 4.99 -0.74 -15.08
N SER A 183 3.92 -1.24 -15.69
CA SER A 183 3.61 -1.10 -17.11
C SER A 183 2.11 -0.89 -17.34
N GLU A 184 1.66 -0.75 -18.59
CA GLU A 184 0.23 -0.62 -18.88
C GLU A 184 -0.63 -1.77 -18.32
N ASN A 185 -0.03 -2.96 -18.14
CA ASN A 185 -0.70 -4.19 -17.72
C ASN A 185 -0.12 -4.81 -16.44
N SER A 186 0.88 -4.19 -15.78
CA SER A 186 1.48 -4.72 -14.55
C SER A 186 1.51 -3.68 -13.44
N TRP A 187 1.32 -4.15 -12.22
CA TRP A 187 1.42 -3.37 -11.00
C TRP A 187 2.37 -4.02 -10.02
N GLY A 188 2.94 -3.17 -9.16
CA GLY A 188 3.76 -3.58 -8.04
C GLY A 188 3.28 -2.93 -6.76
N ALA A 189 3.39 -3.67 -5.66
CA ALA A 189 3.23 -3.15 -4.32
C ALA A 189 4.39 -3.64 -3.44
N ARG A 190 4.79 -2.79 -2.50
CA ARG A 190 5.73 -3.15 -1.44
C ARG A 190 5.21 -2.62 -0.11
N MET A 191 5.53 -3.34 0.95
CA MET A 191 5.26 -2.93 2.31
C MET A 191 6.39 -3.40 3.21
N LYS A 192 6.81 -2.55 4.13
CA LYS A 192 7.64 -2.91 5.27
C LYS A 192 6.99 -2.33 6.50
N ALA A 193 6.75 -3.13 7.54
CA ALA A 193 6.10 -2.62 8.75
C ALA A 193 6.40 -3.48 9.98
N GLN A 194 6.14 -2.92 11.16
CA GLN A 194 6.25 -3.61 12.44
C GLN A 194 4.86 -4.03 12.94
N PRO A 195 4.62 -5.31 13.23
CA PRO A 195 3.33 -5.73 13.78
C PRO A 195 3.27 -5.41 15.28
N VAL A 196 2.20 -4.77 15.70
CA VAL A 196 1.98 -4.38 17.11
C VAL A 196 0.59 -4.76 17.57
N ARG A 197 0.40 -4.74 18.89
CA ARG A 197 -0.90 -4.84 19.54
C ARG A 197 -1.16 -3.57 20.34
N THR A 198 -2.36 -3.03 20.33
CA THR A 198 -2.67 -1.73 20.96
C THR A 198 -2.88 -1.79 22.47
N ASP A 199 -3.21 -2.96 23.00
CA ASP A 199 -3.49 -3.24 24.41
C ASP A 199 -2.26 -3.75 25.18
N PHE A 200 -1.13 -3.95 24.50
CA PHE A 200 0.14 -4.35 25.12
C PHE A 200 1.31 -3.59 24.53
N ASN A 201 2.29 -3.26 25.37
CA ASN A 201 3.59 -2.80 24.90
C ASN A 201 4.41 -4.02 24.44
N LEU A 202 4.83 -4.01 23.18
CA LEU A 202 5.65 -5.04 22.53
C LEU A 202 6.84 -4.34 21.88
N THR A 203 8.05 -4.84 22.10
CA THR A 203 9.29 -4.20 21.62
C THR A 203 9.97 -4.97 20.49
N ASP A 204 9.78 -6.30 20.42
CA ASP A 204 10.57 -7.20 19.55
C ASP A 204 9.69 -8.15 18.74
N THR A 205 8.65 -7.61 18.11
CA THR A 205 7.77 -8.38 17.23
C THR A 205 8.36 -8.59 15.84
N GLY A 206 9.48 -7.94 15.50
CA GLY A 206 10.18 -8.11 14.23
C GLY A 206 9.65 -7.22 13.10
N LEU A 207 10.12 -7.47 11.88
CA LEU A 207 9.76 -6.71 10.69
C LEU A 207 9.07 -7.60 9.67
N ILE A 208 7.89 -7.19 9.21
CA ILE A 208 7.18 -7.78 8.08
C ILE A 208 7.58 -7.03 6.82
N GLN A 209 7.99 -7.75 5.80
CA GLN A 209 8.24 -7.26 4.46
C GLN A 209 7.34 -8.02 3.49
N LEU A 210 6.66 -7.29 2.61
CA LEU A 210 5.81 -7.85 1.57
C LEU A 210 6.16 -7.18 0.25
N ASN A 211 6.37 -8.01 -0.78
CA ASN A 211 6.45 -7.58 -2.17
C ASN A 211 5.35 -8.31 -2.95
N ALA A 212 4.59 -7.59 -3.75
CA ALA A 212 3.56 -8.16 -4.58
C ALA A 212 3.61 -7.58 -5.99
N THR A 213 3.39 -8.42 -7.00
CA THR A 213 3.17 -8.00 -8.38
C THR A 213 1.95 -8.71 -8.92
N TRP A 214 1.21 -8.03 -9.79
CA TRP A 214 0.07 -8.63 -10.48
C TRP A 214 -0.10 -8.05 -11.87
N GLN A 215 -0.74 -8.83 -12.72
CA GLN A 215 -1.00 -8.48 -14.11
C GLN A 215 -2.49 -8.34 -14.37
N ARG A 216 -2.84 -7.54 -15.39
CA ARG A 216 -4.22 -7.31 -15.81
C ARG A 216 -4.85 -8.63 -16.28
N ALA A 217 -6.11 -8.85 -15.94
CA ALA A 217 -6.91 -9.96 -16.45
C ALA A 217 -8.37 -9.55 -16.66
N SER A 218 -9.12 -10.38 -17.39
CA SER A 218 -10.56 -10.25 -17.61
C SER A 218 -11.36 -10.32 -16.30
N SER A 219 -10.90 -11.11 -15.32
CA SER A 219 -11.53 -11.29 -14.01
C SER A 219 -10.48 -11.33 -12.88
N LEU A 220 -10.87 -10.89 -11.68
CA LEU A 220 -9.96 -10.87 -10.52
C LEU A 220 -9.46 -12.30 -10.22
N ALA A 221 -10.32 -13.30 -10.43
CA ALA A 221 -10.02 -14.71 -10.22
C ALA A 221 -8.93 -15.27 -11.16
N GLU A 222 -8.69 -14.62 -12.29
CA GLU A 222 -7.71 -15.01 -13.31
C GLU A 222 -6.47 -14.12 -13.33
N THR A 223 -6.42 -13.11 -12.45
CA THR A 223 -5.30 -12.17 -12.35
C THR A 223 -4.04 -12.93 -11.92
N PRO A 224 -2.98 -13.00 -12.74
CA PRO A 224 -1.71 -13.57 -12.32
C PRO A 224 -1.12 -12.72 -11.20
N VAL A 225 -0.77 -13.34 -10.08
CA VAL A 225 -0.20 -12.69 -8.90
C VAL A 225 1.07 -13.41 -8.47
N GLN A 226 2.03 -12.63 -7.99
CA GLN A 226 3.19 -13.12 -7.25
C GLN A 226 3.30 -12.30 -5.97
N VAL A 227 3.36 -12.96 -4.83
CA VAL A 227 3.49 -12.33 -3.52
C VAL A 227 4.61 -13.02 -2.77
N ALA A 228 5.53 -12.25 -2.21
CA ALA A 228 6.55 -12.72 -1.30
C ALA A 228 6.39 -11.97 0.03
N LEU A 229 6.26 -12.73 1.12
CA LEU A 229 6.16 -12.24 2.48
C LEU A 229 7.33 -12.79 3.30
N GLN A 230 7.98 -11.92 4.05
CA GLN A 230 9.02 -12.27 5.00
C GLN A 230 8.72 -11.60 6.33
N TRP A 231 8.85 -12.34 7.42
CA TRP A 231 8.79 -11.81 8.76
C TRP A 231 10.02 -12.29 9.52
N GLN A 232 10.91 -11.36 9.86
CA GLN A 232 12.20 -11.67 10.46
C GLN A 232 12.38 -10.93 11.79
N LYS A 233 13.35 -11.38 12.58
CA LYS A 233 13.77 -10.75 13.84
C LYS A 233 12.66 -10.70 14.90
N GLY A 234 11.66 -11.56 14.82
CA GLY A 234 10.62 -11.63 15.83
C GLY A 234 11.04 -12.57 16.97
N GLN A 235 10.88 -12.13 18.22
CA GLN A 235 11.08 -13.02 19.37
C GLN A 235 9.83 -13.85 19.63
N LEU A 236 9.98 -15.16 19.82
CA LEU A 236 8.85 -16.08 19.96
C LEU A 236 7.90 -15.68 21.10
N GLY A 237 8.42 -15.25 22.25
CA GLY A 237 7.62 -14.77 23.37
C GLY A 237 6.74 -13.57 23.00
N GLN A 238 7.32 -12.57 22.31
CA GLN A 238 6.59 -11.40 21.85
C GLN A 238 5.57 -11.74 20.77
N ILE A 239 5.88 -12.66 19.85
CA ILE A 239 4.95 -13.14 18.83
C ILE A 239 3.76 -13.87 19.47
N THR A 240 3.99 -14.72 20.48
CA THR A 240 2.89 -15.40 21.18
C THR A 240 1.98 -14.41 21.90
N LYS A 241 2.56 -13.35 22.48
CA LYS A 241 1.82 -12.24 23.10
C LYS A 241 1.06 -11.40 22.07
N LEU A 242 1.65 -11.13 20.90
CA LEU A 242 1.01 -10.45 19.78
C LEU A 242 -0.27 -11.17 19.34
N PHE A 243 -0.21 -12.48 19.10
CA PHE A 243 -1.38 -13.23 18.62
C PHE A 243 -2.37 -13.61 19.72
N SER A 244 -1.88 -14.09 20.86
CA SER A 244 -2.75 -14.67 21.91
C SER A 244 -3.04 -13.74 23.09
N GLY A 245 -2.37 -12.58 23.18
CA GLY A 245 -2.51 -11.64 24.29
C GLY A 245 -1.77 -12.08 25.56
N ARG A 246 -1.05 -13.21 25.51
CA ARG A 246 -0.26 -13.75 26.63
C ARG A 246 1.07 -14.28 26.13
N ASP A 247 2.11 -14.08 26.94
CA ASP A 247 3.39 -14.75 26.72
C ASP A 247 3.23 -16.24 27.08
N ARG A 248 3.53 -17.12 26.13
CA ARG A 248 3.49 -18.59 26.34
C ARG A 248 4.68 -19.11 27.14
N GLY A 249 5.63 -18.25 27.51
CA GLY A 249 6.86 -18.62 28.20
C GLY A 249 7.90 -19.24 27.26
N TRP A 250 7.79 -19.01 25.95
CA TRP A 250 8.73 -19.52 24.95
C TRP A 250 9.69 -18.44 24.48
N ARG A 251 10.92 -18.84 24.20
CA ARG A 251 12.02 -17.99 23.73
C ARG A 251 12.64 -18.62 22.49
N GLY A 252 13.35 -17.78 21.74
CA GLY A 252 13.89 -18.13 20.43
C GLY A 252 13.59 -17.04 19.40
N SER A 253 14.35 -17.06 18.30
CA SER A 253 14.15 -16.17 17.16
C SER A 253 13.22 -16.86 16.17
N VAL A 254 12.25 -16.13 15.62
CA VAL A 254 11.30 -16.66 14.62
C VAL A 254 11.51 -15.93 13.31
N SER A 255 11.64 -16.71 12.25
CA SER A 255 11.64 -16.24 10.87
C SER A 255 10.58 -16.99 10.07
N ILE A 256 9.74 -16.23 9.36
CA ILE A 256 8.68 -16.77 8.50
C ILE A 256 8.91 -16.26 7.09
N GLY A 257 8.97 -17.16 6.12
CA GLY A 257 8.92 -16.84 4.70
C GLY A 257 7.68 -17.44 4.08
N ALA A 258 7.00 -16.71 3.21
CA ALA A 258 5.91 -17.25 2.41
C ALA A 258 5.95 -16.68 1.00
N SER A 259 5.62 -17.51 0.02
CA SER A 259 5.40 -17.07 -1.35
C SER A 259 4.08 -17.62 -1.88
N LEU A 260 3.36 -16.77 -2.61
CA LEU A 260 2.15 -17.12 -3.33
C LEU A 260 2.38 -16.80 -4.81
N SER A 261 2.07 -17.73 -5.71
CA SER A 261 2.23 -17.53 -7.15
C SER A 261 1.14 -18.24 -7.94
N GLY A 262 0.65 -17.63 -9.01
CA GLY A 262 -0.36 -18.22 -9.88
C GLY A 262 -1.56 -17.29 -10.04
N THR A 263 -2.76 -17.85 -10.20
CA THR A 263 -4.01 -17.08 -10.23
C THR A 263 -4.81 -17.36 -8.96
N PRO A 264 -5.73 -16.49 -8.52
CA PRO A 264 -6.55 -16.75 -7.34
C PRO A 264 -7.36 -18.07 -7.36
N LYS A 265 -7.67 -18.63 -8.54
CA LYS A 265 -8.26 -19.98 -8.66
C LYS A 265 -7.27 -21.13 -8.40
N ALA A 266 -5.98 -20.89 -8.55
CA ALA A 266 -4.92 -21.89 -8.46
C ALA A 266 -3.62 -21.27 -7.91
N LEU A 267 -3.66 -20.76 -6.66
CA LEU A 267 -2.49 -20.19 -6.02
C LEU A 267 -1.61 -21.30 -5.47
N LEU A 268 -0.39 -21.40 -5.97
CA LEU A 268 0.64 -22.16 -5.29
C LEU A 268 1.12 -21.37 -4.08
N VAL A 269 0.96 -21.94 -2.88
CA VAL A 269 1.41 -21.37 -1.62
C VAL A 269 2.62 -22.19 -1.15
N LYS A 270 3.74 -21.52 -0.90
CA LYS A 270 4.89 -22.09 -0.20
C LYS A 270 5.14 -21.27 1.05
N SER A 271 5.46 -21.93 2.15
CA SER A 271 5.79 -21.26 3.40
C SER A 271 6.88 -22.01 4.12
N GLN A 272 7.67 -21.27 4.88
CA GLN A 272 8.73 -21.78 5.72
C GLN A 272 8.70 -21.03 7.04
N VAL A 273 8.71 -21.78 8.13
CA VAL A 273 8.85 -21.25 9.48
C VAL A 273 10.12 -21.83 10.07
N GLN A 274 10.98 -20.96 10.60
CA GLN A 274 12.18 -21.34 11.32
C GLN A 274 12.14 -20.71 12.69
N ILE A 275 12.40 -21.52 13.72
CA ILE A 275 12.60 -21.09 15.09
C ILE A 275 13.99 -21.52 15.50
N GLU A 276 14.84 -20.55 15.83
CA GLU A 276 16.20 -20.81 16.35
C GLU A 276 16.22 -20.60 17.86
N ASP A 277 17.10 -21.34 18.52
CA ASP A 277 17.29 -21.32 19.98
C ASP A 277 15.98 -21.48 20.74
N PHE A 278 15.15 -22.45 20.33
CA PHE A 278 13.85 -22.67 20.97
C PHE A 278 14.01 -23.22 22.39
N HIS A 279 13.46 -22.51 23.37
CA HIS A 279 13.45 -22.94 24.77
C HIS A 279 12.32 -22.31 25.58
N ARG A 280 12.05 -22.88 26.76
CA ARG A 280 11.19 -22.23 27.75
C ARG A 280 11.98 -21.18 28.52
N TYR A 281 11.29 -20.15 29.01
CA TYR A 281 11.88 -19.02 29.72
C TYR A 281 12.67 -19.40 30.99
N ASP A 282 12.38 -20.56 31.58
CA ASP A 282 12.99 -21.08 32.81
C ASP A 282 14.21 -21.97 32.56
N ILE A 283 14.54 -22.25 31.30
CA ILE A 283 15.68 -23.10 30.93
C ILE A 283 16.88 -22.22 30.58
N LEU A 284 17.90 -22.24 31.42
CA LEU A 284 19.20 -21.61 31.16
C LEU A 284 20.05 -22.57 30.31
N GLY A 285 20.62 -22.06 29.20
CA GLY A 285 21.56 -22.84 28.39
C GLY A 285 20.90 -23.93 27.54
N ALA A 286 19.72 -23.68 26.98
CA ALA A 286 19.16 -24.57 25.98
C ALA A 286 20.13 -24.68 24.80
N GLY A 287 20.48 -25.91 24.40
CA GLY A 287 21.24 -26.15 23.17
C GLY A 287 20.53 -25.54 21.95
N ASN A 288 21.23 -25.52 20.82
CA ASN A 288 20.77 -24.93 19.56
C ASN A 288 19.60 -25.74 18.94
N VAL A 289 18.46 -25.81 19.64
CA VAL A 289 17.24 -26.48 19.19
C VAL A 289 16.67 -25.62 18.08
N ARG A 290 16.82 -26.10 16.85
CA ARG A 290 16.28 -25.47 15.66
C ARG A 290 15.03 -26.24 15.25
N LEU A 291 13.91 -25.53 15.15
CA LEU A 291 12.68 -26.06 14.57
C LEU A 291 12.52 -25.44 13.20
N SER A 292 12.38 -26.27 12.17
CA SER A 292 12.11 -25.80 10.81
C SER A 292 10.93 -26.58 10.24
N THR A 293 10.00 -25.86 9.64
CA THR A 293 8.87 -26.46 8.92
C THR A 293 8.73 -25.77 7.57
N VAL A 294 8.67 -26.56 6.50
CA VAL A 294 8.36 -26.09 5.15
C VAL A 294 7.04 -26.70 4.73
N CYS A 295 6.09 -25.86 4.31
CA CYS A 295 4.80 -26.30 3.81
C CYS A 295 4.59 -25.80 2.38
N SER A 296 3.95 -26.62 1.56
CA SER A 296 3.46 -26.23 0.24
C SER A 296 2.04 -26.74 0.02
N GLY A 297 1.25 -26.04 -0.78
CA GLY A 297 -0.10 -26.46 -1.15
C GLY A 297 -0.70 -25.56 -2.22
N ARG A 298 -1.88 -25.94 -2.70
CA ARG A 298 -2.65 -25.19 -3.70
C ARG A 298 -3.88 -24.60 -3.03
N TYR A 299 -4.00 -23.28 -3.04
CA TYR A 299 -5.13 -22.57 -2.47
C TYR A 299 -6.00 -21.97 -3.58
N ASN A 300 -7.30 -22.26 -3.54
CA ASN A 300 -8.29 -21.64 -4.39
C ASN A 300 -9.05 -20.59 -3.57
N THR A 301 -8.87 -19.31 -3.89
CA THR A 301 -9.51 -18.21 -3.14
C THR A 301 -11.02 -18.13 -3.36
N VAL A 302 -11.51 -18.67 -4.49
CA VAL A 302 -12.92 -18.63 -4.89
C VAL A 302 -13.71 -19.64 -4.07
N ASP A 303 -13.24 -20.90 -4.09
CA ASP A 303 -13.89 -22.01 -3.38
C ASP A 303 -13.42 -22.10 -1.92
N ARG A 304 -12.39 -21.32 -1.55
CA ARG A 304 -11.75 -21.31 -0.22
C ARG A 304 -11.22 -22.68 0.19
N THR A 305 -10.78 -23.48 -0.77
CA THR A 305 -10.21 -24.81 -0.57
C THR A 305 -8.69 -24.77 -0.57
N LEU A 306 -8.08 -25.60 0.27
CA LEU A 306 -6.64 -25.86 0.30
C LEU A 306 -6.43 -27.33 -0.03
N GLU A 307 -5.74 -27.59 -1.13
CA GLU A 307 -5.45 -28.91 -1.66
C GLU A 307 -3.93 -29.16 -1.67
N ASP A 308 -3.53 -30.42 -1.75
CA ASP A 308 -2.13 -30.85 -1.85
C ASP A 308 -1.22 -30.27 -0.75
N LEU A 309 -1.75 -30.11 0.47
CA LEU A 309 -0.97 -29.58 1.59
C LEU A 309 0.07 -30.62 2.03
N ALA A 310 1.33 -30.35 1.73
CA ALA A 310 2.48 -31.12 2.17
C ALA A 310 3.34 -30.26 3.10
N CYS A 311 3.57 -30.73 4.33
CA CYS A 311 4.42 -30.08 5.32
C CYS A 311 5.52 -31.03 5.78
N GLU A 312 6.76 -30.59 5.66
CA GLU A 312 7.94 -31.31 6.12
C GLU A 312 8.58 -30.53 7.27
N SER A 313 8.85 -31.20 8.38
CA SER A 313 9.58 -30.63 9.51
C SER A 313 10.84 -31.44 9.75
N PRO A 314 11.98 -31.09 9.10
CA PRO A 314 13.24 -31.77 9.37
C PRO A 314 13.58 -31.59 10.85
N VAL A 315 13.80 -32.73 11.52
CA VAL A 315 14.24 -32.83 12.91
C VAL A 315 15.75 -32.61 12.96
#